data_AF-A0A0G4MND2-F1
#
_entry.id   AF-A0A0G4MND2-F1
#
_cell.length_a   1.000
_cell.length_b   1.000
_cell.length_c   1.000
_cell.angle_alpha   90.00
_cell.angle_beta   90.00
_cell.angle_gamma   90.00
#
_symmetry.space_group_name_H-M   'P 1'
#
loop_
_entity.id
_entity.type
_entity.pdbx_description
1 polymer ?
#
loop_
_entity_poly.entity_id
_entity_poly.type
_entity_poly.pdbx_seq_one_letter_code
_entity_poly.pdbx_strand_id
1 'polypeptide(L)'
;MTFVDKARKGDIVVEGDGRSGAGGFSAALLAKGREAAFLRDRADIIKMRLMAVKSKQCADLKNKYYCPEVFLDAVATKLASTAVLFLNVELLSEFYYNFPRELDLRLGRHLSDEQIEQFAREDPKIKHHLEVIQRKELLELVLDKMESLRQMEGRERERKLGGKKEEKEKERGRWGLF
;
A
#
# COMPACT_ATOMS: atom_id res chain seq x y z
N MET A 1 8.95 47.56 3.88
CA MET A 1 10.29 46.93 3.74
C MET A 1 11.42 47.86 4.17
N THR A 2 11.31 49.17 3.92
CA THR A 2 12.32 50.17 4.32
C THR A 2 12.62 50.22 5.83
N PHE A 3 11.66 49.92 6.71
CA PHE A 3 11.89 49.96 8.16
C PHE A 3 12.91 48.92 8.64
N VAL A 4 12.77 47.64 8.23
CA VAL A 4 13.70 46.57 8.60
C VAL A 4 15.09 46.81 7.99
N ASP A 5 15.14 47.32 6.76
CA ASP A 5 16.41 47.65 6.09
C ASP A 5 17.13 48.83 6.77
N LYS A 6 16.40 49.88 7.16
CA LYS A 6 16.94 51.02 7.91
C LYS A 6 17.42 50.61 9.30
N ALA A 7 16.69 49.73 9.98
CA ALA A 7 17.13 49.17 11.25
C ALA A 7 18.42 48.34 11.10
N ARG A 8 18.56 47.54 10.02
CA ARG A 8 19.79 46.78 9.74
C ARG A 8 20.98 47.67 9.39
N LYS A 9 20.75 48.79 8.70
CA LYS A 9 21.79 49.77 8.36
C LYS A 9 22.25 50.63 9.54
N GLY A 10 21.55 50.59 10.67
CA GLY A 10 21.82 51.41 11.84
C GLY A 10 21.19 52.81 11.79
N ASP A 11 20.36 53.10 10.77
CA ASP A 11 19.68 54.39 10.63
C ASP A 11 18.56 54.58 11.67
N ILE A 12 18.05 53.47 12.21
CA ILE A 12 16.99 53.45 13.23
C ILE A 12 17.39 52.43 14.30
N VAL A 13 17.53 52.88 15.54
CA VAL A 13 17.76 52.01 16.70
C VAL A 13 16.41 51.72 17.34
N VAL A 14 16.09 50.44 17.48
CA VAL A 14 14.90 49.99 18.23
C VAL A 14 15.34 49.65 19.63
N GLU A 15 15.00 50.49 20.61
CA GLU A 15 15.21 50.19 22.03
C GLU A 15 14.10 49.25 22.54
N GLY A 16 14.50 48.10 23.12
CA GLY A 16 13.61 47.13 23.76
C GLY A 16 13.47 45.78 23.02
N ASP A 17 13.01 44.75 23.74
CA ASP A 17 12.90 43.34 23.29
C ASP A 17 11.90 43.07 22.15
N GLY A 18 11.29 44.11 21.55
CA GLY A 18 10.41 44.00 20.38
C GLY A 18 9.14 43.15 20.58
N ARG A 19 8.83 42.74 21.82
CA ARG A 19 7.71 41.84 22.16
C ARG A 19 6.33 42.39 21.82
N SER A 20 6.14 43.70 21.88
CA SER A 20 4.87 44.38 21.55
C SER A 20 4.85 45.01 20.16
N GLY A 21 5.99 45.07 19.45
CA GLY A 21 6.14 45.78 18.19
C GLY A 21 7.07 47.00 18.30
N ALA A 22 7.50 47.52 17.15
CA ALA A 22 8.44 48.63 17.06
C ALA A 22 8.16 49.47 15.82
N GLY A 23 8.34 50.80 15.92
CA GLY A 23 8.21 51.72 14.79
C GLY A 23 6.83 51.73 14.12
N GLY A 24 5.75 51.47 14.85
CA GLY A 24 4.39 51.43 14.33
C GLY A 24 3.98 50.10 13.69
N PHE A 25 4.81 49.06 13.77
CA PHE A 25 4.51 47.73 13.25
C PHE A 25 4.34 46.72 14.39
N SER A 26 3.40 45.79 14.25
CA SER A 26 3.21 44.69 15.19
C SER A 26 4.41 43.73 15.17
N ALA A 27 4.66 43.05 16.29
CA ALA A 27 5.75 42.07 16.40
C ALA A 27 5.68 40.97 15.32
N ALA A 28 4.48 40.47 15.02
CA ALA A 28 4.25 39.49 13.96
C ALA A 28 4.57 40.03 12.55
N LEU A 29 4.24 41.30 12.29
CA LEU A 29 4.54 41.95 11.02
C LEU A 29 6.04 42.23 10.86
N LEU A 30 6.74 42.55 11.94
CA LEU A 30 8.20 42.68 11.96
C LEU A 30 8.91 41.34 11.75
N ALA A 31 8.37 40.23 12.26
CA ALA A 31 8.88 38.89 11.97
C ALA A 31 8.77 38.57 10.47
N LYS A 32 7.59 38.78 9.88
CA LYS A 32 7.38 38.63 8.43
C LYS A 32 8.24 39.59 7.60
N GLY A 33 8.45 40.81 8.08
CA GLY A 33 9.33 41.79 7.43
C GLY A 33 10.79 41.34 7.41
N ARG A 34 11.28 40.70 8.48
CA ARG A 34 12.62 40.10 8.55
C ARG A 34 12.76 38.92 7.60
N GLU A 35 11.78 38.03 7.57
CA GLU A 35 11.76 36.89 6.65
C GLU A 35 11.71 37.35 5.19
N ALA A 36 10.85 38.31 4.86
CA ALA A 36 10.76 38.85 3.51
C ALA A 36 12.06 39.55 3.08
N ALA A 37 12.75 40.25 3.99
CA ALA A 37 14.06 40.83 3.70
C ALA A 37 15.11 39.75 3.45
N PHE A 38 15.13 38.69 4.27
CA PHE A 38 16.00 37.53 4.06
C PHE A 38 15.76 36.86 2.70
N LEU A 39 14.50 36.60 2.35
CA LEU A 39 14.15 35.97 1.08
C LEU A 39 14.53 36.84 -0.13
N ARG A 40 14.33 38.16 -0.04
CA ARG A 40 14.76 39.11 -1.07
C ARG A 40 16.29 39.06 -1.26
N ASP A 41 17.05 39.22 -0.18
CA ASP A 41 18.51 39.22 -0.24
C ASP A 41 19.03 37.88 -0.76
N ARG A 42 18.40 36.76 -0.36
CA ARG A 42 18.72 35.43 -0.85
C ARG A 42 18.42 35.28 -2.35
N ALA A 43 17.28 35.80 -2.82
CA ALA A 43 16.92 35.79 -4.23
C ALA A 43 17.93 36.59 -5.08
N ASP A 44 18.39 37.75 -4.59
CA ASP A 44 19.40 38.55 -5.27
C ASP A 44 20.76 37.84 -5.34
N ILE A 45 21.18 37.17 -4.25
CA ILE A 45 22.38 36.32 -4.24
C ILE A 45 22.26 35.18 -5.26
N ILE A 46 21.11 34.50 -5.28
CA ILE A 46 20.87 33.40 -6.23
C ILE A 46 20.92 33.92 -7.68
N LYS A 47 20.29 35.06 -7.96
CA LYS A 47 20.31 35.68 -9.28
C LYS A 47 21.73 36.07 -9.71
N MET A 48 22.51 36.66 -8.81
CA MET A 48 23.91 37.00 -9.05
C MET A 48 24.75 35.74 -9.34
N ARG A 49 24.60 34.69 -8.52
CA ARG A 49 25.32 33.42 -8.72
C ARG A 49 24.90 32.70 -10.00
N LEU A 50 23.63 32.76 -10.39
CA LEU A 50 23.16 32.22 -11.66
C LEU A 50 23.83 32.92 -12.86
N MET A 51 24.03 34.24 -12.80
CA MET A 51 24.79 34.96 -13.83
C MET A 51 26.27 34.58 -13.81
N ALA A 52 26.86 34.37 -12.63
CA ALA A 52 28.25 33.92 -12.49
C ALA A 52 28.46 32.53 -13.11
N VAL A 53 27.57 31.56 -12.85
CA VAL A 53 27.63 30.21 -13.43
C VAL A 53 27.52 30.23 -14.96
N LYS A 54 26.73 31.14 -15.52
CA LYS A 54 26.61 31.33 -16.99
C LYS A 54 27.79 32.08 -17.61
N SER A 55 28.72 32.59 -16.81
CA SER A 55 29.88 33.33 -17.30
C SER A 55 30.94 32.40 -17.90
N LYS A 56 31.84 32.96 -18.72
CA LYS A 56 32.95 32.21 -19.32
C LYS A 56 33.94 31.64 -18.29
N GLN A 57 34.01 32.23 -17.08
CA GLN A 57 34.95 31.79 -16.05
C GLN A 57 34.60 30.40 -15.49
N CYS A 58 33.31 30.06 -15.42
CA CYS A 58 32.83 28.76 -14.96
C CYS A 58 32.85 27.68 -16.04
N ALA A 59 33.18 28.02 -17.28
CA ALA A 59 33.37 27.03 -18.34
C ALA A 59 34.73 26.31 -18.23
N ASP A 60 35.72 26.89 -17.55
CA ASP A 60 37.03 26.28 -17.33
C ASP A 60 37.08 25.49 -16.00
N LEU A 61 37.46 24.22 -16.08
CA LEU A 61 37.58 23.30 -14.94
C LEU A 61 38.64 23.73 -13.92
N LYS A 62 39.64 24.52 -14.34
CA LYS A 62 40.70 25.00 -13.44
C LYS A 62 40.15 25.94 -12.36
N ASN A 63 39.05 26.62 -12.63
CA ASN A 63 38.42 27.61 -11.75
C ASN A 63 37.44 27.00 -10.73
N LYS A 64 37.69 25.78 -10.26
CA LYS A 64 36.79 25.04 -9.34
C LYS A 64 36.44 25.79 -8.05
N TYR A 65 37.33 26.63 -7.53
CA TYR A 65 37.09 27.41 -6.31
C TYR A 65 36.22 28.66 -6.55
N TYR A 66 36.19 29.16 -7.79
CA TYR A 66 35.38 30.32 -8.15
C TYR A 66 33.92 29.94 -8.44
N CYS A 67 33.68 28.72 -8.92
CA CYS A 67 32.36 28.20 -9.30
C CYS A 67 32.02 26.93 -8.49
N PRO A 68 31.77 27.06 -7.17
CA PRO A 68 31.50 25.91 -6.31
C PRO A 68 30.21 25.16 -6.70
N GLU A 69 29.21 25.84 -7.29
CA GLU A 69 27.94 25.22 -7.67
C GLU A 69 28.13 24.11 -8.71
N VAL A 70 28.90 24.39 -9.78
CA VAL A 70 29.17 23.42 -10.85
C VAL A 70 30.04 22.27 -10.34
N PHE A 71 31.02 22.58 -9.49
CA PHE A 71 31.91 21.57 -8.92
C PHE A 71 31.14 20.60 -8.00
N LEU A 72 30.31 21.13 -7.11
CA LEU A 72 29.52 20.31 -6.19
C LEU A 72 28.47 19.48 -6.94
N ASP A 73 27.86 20.02 -7.99
CA ASP A 73 26.94 19.28 -8.86
C ASP A 73 27.63 18.12 -9.60
N ALA A 74 28.84 18.35 -10.11
CA ALA A 74 29.64 17.31 -10.74
C ALA A 74 30.05 16.20 -9.75
N VAL A 75 30.39 16.56 -8.52
CA VAL A 75 30.68 15.58 -7.45
C VAL A 75 29.42 14.80 -7.08
N ALA A 76 28.29 15.49 -6.87
CA ALA A 76 27.02 14.86 -6.55
C ALA A 76 26.57 13.87 -7.64
N THR A 77 26.70 14.25 -8.91
CA THR A 77 26.37 13.39 -10.06
C THR A 77 27.24 12.14 -10.09
N LYS A 78 28.54 12.28 -9.85
CA LYS A 78 29.46 11.13 -9.80
C LYS A 78 29.12 10.19 -8.64
N LEU A 79 28.91 10.73 -7.44
CA LEU A 79 28.52 9.93 -6.27
C LEU A 79 27.17 9.22 -6.50
N ALA A 80 26.20 9.90 -7.12
CA ALA A 80 24.92 9.30 -7.46
C ALA A 80 25.08 8.17 -8.49
N SER A 81 25.87 8.38 -9.54
CA SER A 81 26.08 7.35 -10.57
C SER A 81 26.73 6.08 -10.02
N THR A 82 27.68 6.21 -9.08
CA THR A 82 28.32 5.05 -8.46
C THR A 82 27.42 4.38 -7.44
N ALA A 83 26.71 5.17 -6.62
CA ALA A 83 25.77 4.65 -5.64
C ALA A 83 24.61 3.89 -6.29
N VAL A 84 24.05 4.40 -7.40
CA VAL A 84 22.94 3.74 -8.11
C VAL A 84 23.35 2.36 -8.65
N LEU A 85 24.57 2.21 -9.16
CA LEU A 85 25.08 0.91 -9.61
C LEU A 85 25.14 -0.10 -8.44
N PHE A 86 25.62 0.34 -7.29
CA PHE A 86 25.71 -0.51 -6.09
C PHE A 86 24.33 -0.88 -5.55
N LEU A 87 23.41 0.09 -5.47
CA LEU A 87 22.02 -0.15 -5.04
C LEU A 87 21.30 -1.15 -5.95
N ASN A 88 21.56 -1.12 -7.25
CA ASN A 88 20.92 -2.04 -8.18
C ASN A 88 21.40 -3.49 -8.00
N VAL A 89 22.70 -3.67 -7.83
CA VAL A 89 23.29 -5.01 -7.67
C VAL A 89 22.99 -5.60 -6.31
N GLU A 90 23.24 -4.86 -5.23
CA GLU A 90 23.09 -5.40 -3.88
C GLU A 90 21.64 -5.40 -3.42
N LEU A 91 20.95 -4.26 -3.51
CA LEU A 91 19.61 -4.14 -2.94
C LEU A 91 18.54 -4.66 -3.89
N LEU A 92 18.47 -4.13 -5.12
CA LEU A 92 17.36 -4.46 -6.02
C LEU A 92 17.41 -5.90 -6.48
N SER A 93 18.59 -6.41 -6.84
CA SER A 93 18.71 -7.80 -7.29
C SER A 93 18.40 -8.78 -6.17
N GLU A 94 18.87 -8.52 -4.94
CA GLU A 94 18.52 -9.33 -3.78
C GLU A 94 17.02 -9.23 -3.46
N PHE A 95 16.44 -8.04 -3.52
CA PHE A 95 15.00 -7.83 -3.30
C PHE A 95 14.16 -8.60 -4.31
N TYR A 96 14.43 -8.50 -5.61
CA TYR A 96 13.66 -9.23 -6.64
C TYR A 96 13.80 -10.74 -6.53
N TYR A 97 14.94 -11.22 -6.05
CA TYR A 97 15.17 -12.64 -5.82
C TYR A 97 14.42 -13.12 -4.56
N ASN A 98 14.58 -12.43 -3.43
CA ASN A 98 14.06 -12.87 -2.14
C ASN A 98 12.58 -12.54 -1.93
N PHE A 99 12.08 -11.45 -2.51
CA PHE A 99 10.72 -10.97 -2.27
C PHE A 99 9.63 -11.98 -2.66
N PRO A 100 9.64 -12.60 -3.86
CA PRO A 100 8.63 -13.61 -4.20
C PRO A 100 8.65 -14.80 -3.25
N ARG A 101 9.83 -15.25 -2.82
CA ARG A 101 9.97 -16.36 -1.86
C ARG A 101 9.44 -16.01 -0.48
N GLU A 102 9.79 -14.85 0.02
CA GLU A 102 9.32 -14.39 1.33
C GLU A 102 7.81 -14.16 1.32
N LEU A 103 7.28 -13.67 0.19
CA LEU A 103 5.84 -13.55 -0.05
C LEU A 103 5.15 -14.92 -0.01
N ASP A 104 5.70 -15.90 -0.75
CA ASP A 104 5.15 -17.27 -0.79
C ASP A 104 5.28 -17.98 0.56
N LEU A 105 6.34 -17.74 1.33
CA LEU A 105 6.48 -18.28 2.69
C LEU A 105 5.40 -17.72 3.61
N ARG A 106 5.20 -16.39 3.59
CA ARG A 106 4.21 -15.71 4.43
C ARG A 106 2.78 -16.02 4.05
N LEU A 107 2.44 -16.00 2.75
CA LEU A 107 1.08 -16.26 2.29
C LEU A 107 0.78 -17.75 2.16
N GLY A 108 1.76 -18.57 1.76
CA GLY A 108 1.55 -19.98 1.46
C GLY A 108 1.59 -20.92 2.67
N ARG A 109 2.32 -20.58 3.74
CA ARG A 109 2.47 -21.46 4.93
C ARG A 109 2.09 -20.84 6.26
N HIS A 110 2.08 -19.50 6.37
CA HIS A 110 1.85 -18.83 7.66
C HIS A 110 0.44 -18.29 7.86
N LEU A 111 -0.45 -18.41 6.88
CA LEU A 111 -1.86 -18.08 7.04
C LEU A 111 -2.65 -19.32 7.50
N SER A 112 -3.43 -19.14 8.56
CA SER A 112 -4.45 -20.12 8.97
C SER A 112 -5.70 -20.01 8.08
N ASP A 113 -6.47 -21.09 7.97
CA ASP A 113 -7.70 -21.13 7.15
C ASP A 113 -8.68 -20.00 7.49
N GLU A 114 -8.78 -19.62 8.78
CA GLU A 114 -9.61 -18.51 9.24
C GLU A 114 -9.14 -17.15 8.69
N GLN A 115 -7.81 -16.93 8.66
CA GLN A 115 -7.23 -15.70 8.11
C GLN A 115 -7.38 -15.64 6.59
N ILE A 116 -7.33 -16.79 5.91
CA ILE A 116 -7.57 -16.90 4.47
C ILE A 116 -9.03 -16.56 4.16
N GLU A 117 -9.99 -17.11 4.92
CA GLU A 117 -11.41 -16.74 4.76
C GLU A 117 -11.66 -15.26 5.03
N GLN A 118 -11.03 -14.70 6.08
CA GLN A 118 -11.17 -13.28 6.40
C GLN A 118 -10.62 -12.40 5.27
N PHE A 119 -9.43 -12.73 4.74
CA PHE A 119 -8.82 -12.04 3.61
C PHE A 119 -9.68 -12.14 2.34
N ALA A 120 -10.21 -13.32 2.04
CA ALA A 120 -11.09 -13.51 0.88
C ALA A 120 -12.41 -12.73 0.98
N ARG A 121 -12.90 -12.48 2.21
CA ARG A 121 -14.13 -11.71 2.46
C ARG A 121 -13.94 -10.18 2.43
N GLU A 122 -12.71 -9.68 2.31
CA GLU A 122 -12.44 -8.24 2.17
C GLU A 122 -13.01 -7.67 0.86
N ASP A 123 -12.96 -8.44 -0.23
CA ASP A 123 -13.60 -8.06 -1.49
C ASP A 123 -15.10 -8.44 -1.46
N PRO A 124 -16.04 -7.46 -1.59
CA PRO A 124 -17.47 -7.73 -1.55
C PRO A 124 -17.96 -8.68 -2.65
N LYS A 125 -17.30 -8.71 -3.82
CA LYS A 125 -17.66 -9.63 -4.91
C LYS A 125 -17.30 -11.07 -4.57
N ILE A 126 -16.10 -11.28 -4.04
CA ILE A 126 -15.64 -12.61 -3.61
C ILE A 126 -16.46 -13.10 -2.43
N LYS A 127 -16.74 -12.23 -1.45
CA LYS A 127 -17.63 -12.54 -0.34
C LYS A 127 -18.98 -13.06 -0.79
N HIS A 128 -19.66 -12.34 -1.70
CA HIS A 128 -20.97 -12.79 -2.19
C HIS A 128 -20.87 -14.12 -2.94
N HIS A 129 -19.80 -14.33 -3.71
CA HIS A 129 -19.55 -15.59 -4.40
C HIS A 129 -19.37 -16.75 -3.41
N LEU A 130 -18.59 -16.57 -2.34
CA LEU A 130 -18.40 -17.56 -1.29
C LEU A 130 -19.72 -17.90 -0.57
N GLU A 131 -20.53 -16.89 -0.24
CA GLU A 131 -21.85 -17.09 0.38
C GLU A 131 -22.80 -17.91 -0.52
N VAL A 132 -22.78 -17.65 -1.83
CA VAL A 132 -23.58 -18.41 -2.81
C VAL A 132 -23.09 -19.85 -2.93
N ILE A 133 -21.78 -20.08 -3.00
CA ILE A 133 -21.19 -21.43 -3.05
C ILE A 133 -21.56 -22.21 -1.78
N GLN A 134 -21.36 -21.62 -0.60
CA GLN A 134 -21.67 -22.25 0.68
C GLN A 134 -23.16 -22.63 0.77
N ARG A 135 -24.06 -21.75 0.31
CA ARG A 135 -25.50 -22.06 0.25
C ARG A 135 -25.82 -23.20 -0.70
N LYS A 136 -25.15 -23.26 -1.85
CA LYS A 136 -25.31 -24.32 -2.84
C LYS A 136 -24.86 -25.68 -2.27
N GLU A 137 -23.66 -25.75 -1.70
CA GLU A 137 -23.11 -27.00 -1.13
C GLU A 137 -24.00 -27.58 -0.02
N LEU A 138 -24.54 -26.72 0.86
CA LEU A 138 -25.47 -27.16 1.91
C LEU A 138 -26.77 -27.73 1.33
N LEU A 139 -27.31 -27.13 0.27
CA LEU A 139 -28.54 -27.61 -0.36
C LEU A 139 -28.30 -28.92 -1.12
N GLU A 140 -27.17 -29.06 -1.81
CA GLU A 140 -26.77 -30.31 -2.47
C GLU A 140 -26.59 -31.44 -1.45
N LEU A 141 -25.94 -31.16 -0.30
CA LEU A 141 -25.80 -32.14 0.78
C LEU A 141 -27.16 -32.60 1.32
N VAL A 142 -28.10 -31.68 1.52
CA VAL A 142 -29.45 -32.03 1.98
C VAL A 142 -30.18 -32.88 0.94
N LEU A 143 -30.09 -32.52 -0.33
CA LEU A 143 -30.72 -33.25 -1.42
C LEU A 143 -30.15 -34.68 -1.53
N ASP A 144 -28.83 -34.83 -1.46
CA ASP A 144 -28.16 -36.14 -1.43
C ASP A 144 -28.60 -37.01 -0.24
N LYS A 145 -28.76 -36.41 0.95
CA LYS A 145 -29.26 -37.13 2.13
C LYS A 145 -30.72 -37.54 1.97
N MET A 146 -31.56 -36.68 1.39
CA MET A 146 -32.97 -37.00 1.11
C MET A 146 -33.10 -38.10 0.07
N GLU A 147 -32.29 -38.08 -1.00
CA GLU A 147 -32.26 -39.15 -2.01
C GLU A 147 -31.76 -40.46 -1.43
N SER A 148 -30.70 -40.43 -0.61
CA SER A 148 -30.19 -41.60 0.11
C SER A 148 -31.26 -42.22 1.00
N LEU A 149 -32.01 -41.40 1.74
CA LEU A 149 -33.13 -41.85 2.57
C LEU A 149 -34.26 -42.45 1.71
N ARG A 150 -34.64 -41.78 0.62
CA ARG A 150 -35.69 -42.26 -0.30
C ARG A 150 -35.33 -43.60 -0.96
N GLN A 151 -34.06 -43.82 -1.31
CA GLN A 151 -33.59 -45.11 -1.82
C GLN A 151 -33.68 -46.22 -0.77
N MET A 152 -33.36 -45.90 0.49
CA MET A 152 -33.51 -46.85 1.60
C MET A 152 -34.98 -47.17 1.89
N GLU A 153 -35.86 -46.16 1.96
CA GLU A 153 -37.30 -46.37 2.15
C GLU A 153 -37.96 -47.11 0.98
N GLY A 154 -37.53 -46.83 -0.26
CA GLY A 154 -37.98 -47.54 -1.46
C GLY A 154 -37.66 -49.03 -1.40
N ARG A 155 -36.43 -49.38 -1.00
CA ARG A 155 -36.03 -50.78 -0.78
C ARG A 155 -36.81 -51.43 0.37
N GLU A 156 -37.11 -50.72 1.44
CA GLU A 156 -37.95 -51.24 2.53
C GLU A 156 -39.40 -51.48 2.10
N ARG A 157 -39.97 -50.59 1.27
CA ARG A 157 -41.30 -50.79 0.68
C ARG A 157 -41.33 -51.95 -0.30
N GLU A 158 -40.32 -52.10 -1.16
CA GLU A 158 -40.19 -53.24 -2.07
C GLU A 158 -40.02 -54.55 -1.30
N ARG A 159 -39.24 -54.58 -0.21
CA ARG A 159 -39.16 -55.74 0.70
C ARG A 159 -40.52 -56.08 1.32
N LYS A 160 -41.28 -55.08 1.79
CA LYS A 160 -42.63 -55.29 2.36
C LYS A 160 -43.65 -55.76 1.31
N LEU A 161 -43.54 -55.30 0.06
CA LEU A 161 -44.41 -55.71 -1.04
C LEU A 161 -44.03 -57.10 -1.61
N GLY A 162 -42.74 -57.42 -1.67
CA GLY A 162 -42.22 -58.73 -2.06
C GLY A 162 -42.57 -59.82 -1.05
N GLY A 163 -42.46 -59.54 0.26
CA GLY A 163 -42.88 -60.46 1.31
C GLY A 163 -44.37 -60.80 1.27
N LYS A 164 -45.24 -59.84 0.93
CA LYS A 164 -46.68 -60.08 0.72
C LYS A 164 -47.00 -60.89 -0.54
N LYS A 165 -46.13 -60.90 -1.54
CA LYS A 165 -46.31 -61.67 -2.78
C LYS A 165 -45.93 -63.15 -2.57
N GLU A 166 -44.83 -63.41 -1.86
CA GLU A 166 -44.43 -64.77 -1.45
C GLU A 166 -45.43 -65.41 -0.47
N GLU A 167 -46.05 -64.64 0.43
CA GLU A 167 -47.07 -65.14 1.37
C GLU A 167 -48.36 -65.58 0.64
N LYS A 168 -48.82 -64.80 -0.36
CA LYS A 168 -49.99 -65.15 -1.20
C LYS A 168 -49.74 -66.35 -2.13
N GLU A 169 -48.50 -66.56 -2.56
CA GLU A 169 -48.14 -67.72 -3.40
C GLU A 169 -48.05 -69.01 -2.57
N LYS A 170 -47.58 -68.93 -1.31
CA LYS A 170 -47.59 -70.04 -0.35
C LYS A 170 -49.00 -70.41 0.15
N GLU A 171 -49.93 -69.45 0.27
CA GLU A 171 -51.32 -69.76 0.62
C GLU A 171 -52.08 -70.48 -0.50
N ARG A 172 -51.80 -70.17 -1.78
CA ARG A 172 -52.43 -70.83 -2.94
C ARG A 172 -51.97 -72.27 -3.17
N GLY A 173 -50.81 -72.67 -2.67
CA GLY A 173 -50.27 -74.04 -2.80
C GLY A 173 -50.67 -75.02 -1.69
N ARG A 174 -51.45 -74.58 -0.69
CA ARG A 174 -51.70 -75.36 0.54
C ARG A 174 -53.08 -76.04 0.61
N TRP A 175 -53.91 -75.92 -0.42
CA TRP A 175 -55.21 -76.62 -0.51
C TRP A 175 -55.27 -77.40 -1.83
N GLY A 176 -55.02 -78.72 -1.77
CA GLY A 176 -55.13 -79.60 -2.94
C GLY A 176 -54.33 -80.91 -2.89
N LEU A 177 -54.25 -81.57 -1.72
CA LEU A 177 -54.06 -83.02 -1.64
C LEU A 177 -55.32 -83.57 -0.97
N PHE A 178 -56.26 -84.06 -1.78
CA PHE A 178 -57.21 -85.16 -1.57
C PHE A 178 -58.23 -85.14 -2.73
#